data_AF-A0A1H6WSC4-F1
#
_entry.id   AF-A0A1H6WSC4-F1
#
_cell.length_a   1.000
_cell.length_b   1.000
_cell.length_c   1.000
_cell.angle_alpha   90.00
_cell.angle_beta   90.00
_cell.angle_gamma   90.00
#
_symmetry.space_group_name_H-M   'P 1'
#
loop_
_entity.id
_entity.type
_entity.pdbx_description
1 polymer ?
#
loop_
_entity_poly.entity_id
_entity_poly.type
_entity_poly.pdbx_seq_one_letter_code
_entity_poly.pdbx_strand_id
1 'polypeptide(L)' 'YLKELGLKKVQLLPFHQMGEKKYQLLHRNYAYENTKALHPEDLLSYQQIFTDQGIDCFF' A
#
# COMPACT_ATOMS: atom_id res chain seq x y z
N TYR A 1 13.67 7.16 -9.73
CA TYR A 1 12.42 7.95 -9.83
C TYR A 1 12.14 8.86 -8.62
N LEU A 2 11.58 8.41 -7.48
CA LEU A 2 11.16 9.34 -6.39
C LEU A 2 12.31 10.23 -5.85
N LYS A 3 13.51 9.67 -5.77
CA LYS A 3 14.73 10.39 -5.38
C LYS A 3 15.12 11.48 -6.37
N GLU A 4 14.95 11.25 -7.67
CA GLU A 4 15.19 12.25 -8.74
C GLU A 4 14.17 13.39 -8.65
N LEU A 5 12.95 13.10 -8.21
CA LEU A 5 11.91 14.10 -7.96
C LEU A 5 12.13 14.88 -6.64
N GLY A 6 13.16 14.55 -5.87
CA GLY A 6 13.47 15.23 -4.61
C GLY A 6 12.52 14.88 -3.45
N LEU A 7 11.65 13.88 -3.59
CA LEU A 7 10.73 13.47 -2.54
C LEU A 7 11.50 12.85 -1.36
N LYS A 8 11.06 13.18 -0.15
CA LYS A 8 11.75 12.82 1.10
C LYS A 8 10.96 11.89 2.00
N LYS A 9 9.65 11.76 1.76
CA LYS A 9 8.73 11.00 2.61
C LYS A 9 7.82 10.11 1.78
N VAL A 10 7.61 8.88 2.24
CA VAL A 10 6.67 7.92 1.69
C VAL A 10 5.87 7.29 2.82
N GLN A 11 4.55 7.23 2.66
CA GLN A 11 3.69 6.41 3.52
C GLN A 11 3.36 5.12 2.78
N LEU A 12 3.66 3.98 3.38
CA LEU A 12 3.24 2.67 2.90
C LEU A 12 1.90 2.31 3.53
N LEU A 13 0.88 2.13 2.69
CA LEU A 13 -0.43 1.70 3.15
C LEU A 13 -0.60 0.21 2.85
N PRO A 14 -0.77 -0.65 3.88
CA PRO A 14 -1.09 -2.03 3.65
C PRO A 14 -2.45 -2.16 2.96
N PHE A 15 -2.52 -3.11 2.02
CA PHE A 15 -3.74 -3.38 1.30
C PHE A 15 -4.86 -3.82 2.26
N HIS A 16 -6.06 -3.28 2.06
CA HIS A 16 -7.26 -3.67 2.76
C HIS A 16 -8.45 -3.75 1.79
N GLN A 17 -9.42 -4.62 2.07
CA GLN A 17 -10.64 -4.77 1.27
C GLN A 17 -11.76 -3.77 1.64
N MET A 18 -11.43 -2.72 2.42
CA MET A 18 -12.41 -1.70 2.79
C MET A 18 -13.09 -1.10 1.55
N GLY A 19 -14.42 -1.22 1.50
CA GLY A 19 -15.23 -0.71 0.39
C GLY A 19 -15.70 -1.79 -0.60
N GLU A 20 -15.31 -3.05 -0.45
CA GLU A 20 -15.84 -4.18 -1.25
C GLU A 20 -17.38 -4.19 -1.30
N LYS A 21 -18.05 -3.93 -0.17
CA LYS A 21 -19.52 -3.83 -0.10
C LYS A 21 -20.10 -2.80 -1.08
N LYS A 22 -19.37 -1.72 -1.41
CA LYS A 22 -19.83 -0.73 -2.41
C LYS A 22 -19.87 -1.32 -3.81
N TYR A 23 -18.94 -2.21 -4.17
CA TYR A 23 -18.96 -2.92 -5.45
C TYR A 23 -20.16 -3.87 -5.53
N GLN A 24 -20.40 -4.63 -4.46
CA GLN A 24 -21.56 -5.52 -4.34
C GLN A 24 -22.88 -4.75 -4.52
N LEU A 25 -23.04 -3.59 -3.87
CA LEU A 25 -24.22 -2.73 -3.98
C LEU A 25 -24.45 -2.16 -5.38
N LEU A 26 -23.37 -1.98 -6.17
CA LEU A 26 -23.44 -1.48 -7.54
C LEU A 26 -23.51 -2.61 -8.57
N HIS A 27 -23.67 -3.87 -8.15
CA HIS A 27 -23.63 -5.06 -9.00
C HIS A 27 -22.36 -5.11 -9.87
N ARG A 28 -21.21 -4.74 -9.27
CA ARG A 28 -19.89 -4.76 -9.92
C ARG A 28 -19.01 -5.84 -9.31
N ASN A 29 -18.26 -6.52 -10.16
CA ASN A 29 -17.24 -7.46 -9.72
C ASN A 29 -16.12 -6.71 -9.02
N TYR A 30 -15.69 -7.20 -7.86
CA TYR A 30 -14.52 -6.71 -7.15
C TYR A 30 -13.34 -7.64 -7.43
N ALA A 31 -12.37 -7.18 -8.22
CA ALA A 31 -11.27 -8.04 -8.69
C ALA A 31 -10.38 -8.59 -7.55
N TYR A 32 -10.37 -7.94 -6.39
CA TYR A 32 -9.61 -8.33 -5.20
C TYR A 32 -10.48 -9.03 -4.15
N GLU A 33 -11.65 -9.52 -4.54
CA GLU A 33 -12.48 -10.39 -3.70
C GLU A 33 -11.64 -11.58 -3.24
N ASN A 34 -11.72 -11.92 -1.96
CA ASN A 34 -10.90 -12.94 -1.27
C ASN A 34 -9.38 -12.68 -1.23
N THR A 35 -8.87 -11.56 -1.73
CA THR A 35 -7.46 -11.20 -1.57
C THR A 35 -7.18 -10.84 -0.10
N LYS A 36 -6.24 -11.56 0.53
CA LYS A 36 -5.89 -11.33 1.93
C LYS A 36 -5.39 -9.89 2.15
N ALA A 37 -5.91 -9.23 3.19
CA ALA A 37 -5.38 -7.96 3.65
C ALA A 37 -3.90 -8.12 4.08
N LEU A 38 -3.11 -7.08 3.83
CA LEU A 38 -1.74 -7.01 4.34
C LEU A 38 -1.74 -6.30 5.70
N HIS A 39 -0.72 -6.58 6.49
CA HIS A 39 -0.39 -5.84 7.70
C HIS A 39 0.93 -5.07 7.50
N PRO A 40 1.24 -4.05 8.33
CA PRO A 40 2.49 -3.30 8.23
C PRO A 40 3.75 -4.19 8.24
N GLU A 41 3.74 -5.28 9.03
CA GLU A 41 4.83 -6.25 9.09
C GLU A 41 5.12 -6.94 7.74
N ASP A 42 4.09 -7.14 6.91
CA ASP A 42 4.24 -7.74 5.57
C ASP A 42 4.97 -6.80 4.59
N LEU A 43 5.11 -5.53 4.96
CA LEU A 43 5.68 -4.47 4.13
C LEU A 43 7.06 -3.99 4.60
N LEU A 44 7.64 -4.58 5.66
CA LEU A 44 8.93 -4.15 6.21
C LEU A 44 10.06 -4.18 5.18
N SER A 45 10.07 -5.17 4.28
CA SER A 45 11.06 -5.25 3.20
C SER A 45 10.95 -4.08 2.21
N TYR A 46 9.73 -3.60 1.97
CA TYR A 46 9.49 -2.42 1.12
C TYR A 46 9.93 -1.15 1.83
N GLN A 47 9.61 -1.01 3.12
CA GLN A 47 10.06 0.11 3.94
C GLN A 47 11.58 0.24 3.90
N GLN A 48 12.30 -0.88 4.03
CA GLN A 48 13.76 -0.92 4.01
C GLN A 48 14.34 -0.39 2.69
N ILE A 49 13.73 -0.71 1.54
CA ILE A 49 14.18 -0.23 0.23
C ILE A 49 14.15 1.31 0.17
N PHE A 50 13.14 1.95 0.76
CA PHE A 50 13.06 3.41 0.79
C PHE A 50 14.08 4.02 1.75
N THR A 51 14.22 3.46 2.95
CA THR A 51 15.16 3.97 3.96
C THR A 51 16.61 3.84 3.49
N ASP A 52 16.97 2.74 2.82
CA ASP A 52 18.29 2.54 2.20
C ASP A 52 18.61 3.58 1.13
N GLN A 53 17.58 4.15 0.49
CA GLN A 53 17.73 5.22 -0.50
C GLN A 53 17.73 6.62 0.11
N GLY A 54 17.64 6.73 1.44
CA GLY A 54 17.58 7.99 2.18
C GLY A 54 16.21 8.66 2.13
N ILE A 55 15.15 7.88 1.91
CA ILE A 55 13.77 8.35 1.93
C ILE A 55 13.13 7.90 3.25
N ASP A 56 12.57 8.83 4.00
CA ASP A 56 11.82 8.55 5.22
C ASP A 56 10.54 7.79 4.86
N CYS A 57 10.38 6.59 5.41
CA CYS A 57 9.30 5.67 5.05
C CYS A 57 8.58 5.17 6.30
N PHE A 58 7.27 5.39 6.36
CA PHE A 58 6.43 5.07 7.52
C PHE A 58 5.12 4.39 7.10
N PHE A 59 4.36 3.89 8.08
CA PHE A 59 3.04 3.28 7.90
C PHE A 59 1.94 4.24 8.41
#